data_AF-A0A917NJ71-F1
#
_entry.id   AF-A0A917NJ71-F1
#
_cell.length_a   1.000
_cell.length_b   1.000
_cell.length_c   1.000
_cell.angle_alpha   90.00
_cell.angle_beta   90.00
_cell.angle_gamma   90.00
#
_symmetry.space_group_name_H-M   'P 1'
#
loop_
_entity.id
_entity.type
_entity.pdbx_description
1 polymer ?
#
loop_
_entity_poly.entity_id
_entity_poly.type
_entity_poly.pdbx_seq_one_letter_code
_entity_poly.pdbx_strand_id
1 'polypeptide(L)'
;MLLYFMGEARAYVPIAAASMGLLLFYVAYPMHPASRAVLLLGIVSAVLGATIHPYFAVYWPAVCLVAYVHRVATTEEAVSLRGLILFSRPWLVALGAGLYLLLAAITWLRGHPVFSYDPFQWLWAVGPLTHFTDYSHTQFLDGRYLKAAAFTLIAVAGALLLPIRLRGAVGALCAPILLMLLSIGISLLLSWISYRANYWILPRQWVGSVALFAVGVVWLWAEAAKIWSRLSPLLSLTAAAIAVSLVFGQAFQIHRLRVAELRARLAEPSLALSASDCTPVTRLDTSAMTNDQRNDAFVALANRNVACGGRVWPVFRAYYRPG
;
A
#
# COMPACT_ATOMS: atom_id res chain seq x y z
N MET A 1 -0.77 6.76 -6.72
CA MET A 1 -1.57 6.42 -5.52
C MET A 1 -0.78 6.60 -4.22
N LEU A 2 0.45 6.09 -4.09
CA LEU A 2 1.30 6.38 -2.91
C LEU A 2 1.47 7.88 -2.64
N LEU A 3 1.74 8.70 -3.68
CA LEU A 3 1.80 10.16 -3.56
C LEU A 3 0.48 10.81 -3.11
N TYR A 4 -0.67 10.20 -3.42
CA TYR A 4 -1.97 10.66 -2.94
C TYR A 4 -2.10 10.41 -1.43
N PHE A 5 -1.71 9.22 -0.95
CA PHE A 5 -1.66 8.93 0.48
C PHE A 5 -0.60 9.74 1.24
N MET A 6 0.49 10.14 0.57
CA MET A 6 1.46 11.11 1.12
C MET A 6 0.83 12.48 1.32
N GLY A 7 -0.02 12.93 0.38
CA GLY A 7 -0.80 14.17 0.52
C GLY A 7 -1.85 14.14 1.63
N GLU A 8 -2.35 12.96 1.99
CA GLU A 8 -3.27 12.81 3.14
C GLU A 8 -2.54 12.79 4.51
N ALA A 9 -1.20 12.73 4.53
CA ALA A 9 -0.36 12.71 5.74
C ALA A 9 -0.76 11.67 6.81
N ARG A 10 -1.26 10.50 6.38
CA ARG A 10 -1.80 9.47 7.30
C ARG A 10 -0.79 8.35 7.57
N ALA A 11 -1.00 7.63 8.68
CA ALA A 11 -0.16 6.55 9.22
C ALA A 11 0.13 5.35 8.27
N TYR A 12 -0.42 5.34 7.05
CA TYR A 12 -0.23 4.29 6.05
C TYR A 12 1.06 4.45 5.21
N VAL A 13 1.62 5.66 5.12
CA VAL A 13 2.90 5.87 4.40
C VAL A 13 4.08 5.26 5.17
N PRO A 14 4.17 5.40 6.51
CA PRO A 14 5.23 4.76 7.27
C PRO A 14 5.24 3.23 7.18
N ILE A 15 4.08 2.55 7.13
CA ILE A 15 4.07 1.08 6.97
C ILE A 15 4.62 0.65 5.61
N ALA A 16 4.30 1.37 4.53
CA ALA A 16 4.88 1.12 3.21
C ALA A 16 6.39 1.35 3.23
N ALA A 17 6.85 2.48 3.78
CA ALA A 17 8.27 2.80 3.90
C ALA A 17 9.03 1.76 4.76
N ALA A 18 8.48 1.39 5.92
CA ALA A 18 9.07 0.38 6.81
C ALA A 18 9.13 -1.01 6.15
N SER A 19 8.08 -1.42 5.43
CA SER A 19 8.05 -2.71 4.74
C SER A 19 9.07 -2.76 3.59
N MET A 20 9.17 -1.68 2.79
CA MET A 20 10.18 -1.57 1.74
C MET A 20 11.60 -1.46 2.32
N GLY A 21 11.78 -0.74 3.42
CA GLY A 21 13.05 -0.60 4.12
C GLY A 21 13.54 -1.93 4.70
N LEU A 22 12.64 -2.73 5.29
CA LEU A 22 12.96 -4.09 5.70
C LEU A 22 13.29 -5.01 4.52
N LEU A 23 12.58 -4.89 3.40
CA LEU A 23 12.87 -5.67 2.21
C LEU A 23 14.28 -5.36 1.70
N LEU A 24 14.62 -4.08 1.58
CA LEU A 24 15.95 -3.64 1.20
C LEU A 24 17.01 -4.11 2.21
N PHE A 25 16.72 -4.02 3.50
CA PHE A 25 17.60 -4.55 4.54
C PHE A 25 17.88 -6.05 4.36
N TYR A 26 16.85 -6.89 4.28
CA TYR A 26 17.06 -8.34 4.19
C TYR A 26 17.68 -8.78 2.86
N VAL A 27 17.45 -8.04 1.77
CA VAL A 27 18.11 -8.28 0.48
C VAL A 27 19.58 -7.84 0.52
N ALA A 28 19.88 -6.64 1.05
CA ALA A 28 21.22 -6.06 1.01
C ALA A 28 22.16 -6.56 2.10
N TYR A 29 21.64 -6.88 3.29
CA TYR A 29 22.45 -7.22 4.46
C TYR A 29 23.36 -8.44 4.24
N PRO A 30 22.92 -9.55 3.62
CA PRO A 30 23.81 -10.68 3.33
C PRO A 30 24.99 -10.30 2.43
N MET A 31 24.80 -9.35 1.51
CA MET A 31 25.84 -8.87 0.60
C MET A 31 26.79 -7.88 1.28
N HIS A 32 26.30 -7.13 2.27
CA HIS A 32 27.05 -6.09 2.96
C HIS A 32 26.89 -6.16 4.50
N PRO A 33 27.29 -7.26 5.16
CA PRO A 33 27.00 -7.48 6.58
C PRO A 33 27.71 -6.50 7.51
N ALA A 34 28.82 -5.91 7.06
CA ALA A 34 29.58 -4.88 7.77
C ALA A 34 29.01 -3.45 7.60
N SER A 35 28.03 -3.26 6.71
CA SER A 35 27.46 -1.93 6.45
C SER A 35 26.57 -1.48 7.60
N ARG A 36 27.06 -0.52 8.38
CA ARG A 36 26.28 0.15 9.44
C ARG A 36 25.05 0.84 8.89
N ALA A 37 25.10 1.36 7.66
CA ALA A 37 23.97 2.01 7.02
C ALA A 37 22.83 1.02 6.74
N VAL A 38 23.14 -0.17 6.23
CA VAL A 38 22.14 -1.22 6.00
C VAL A 38 21.55 -1.70 7.32
N LEU A 39 22.39 -1.91 8.34
CA LEU A 39 21.92 -2.29 9.67
C LEU A 39 21.00 -1.22 10.28
N LEU A 40 21.39 0.05 10.21
CA LEU A 40 20.59 1.17 10.70
C LEU A 40 19.25 1.25 9.96
N LEU A 41 19.23 1.07 8.64
CA LEU A 41 18.01 0.99 7.85
C LEU A 41 17.09 -0.12 8.36
N GLY A 42 17.63 -1.31 8.62
CA GLY A 42 16.87 -2.44 9.16
C GLY A 42 16.27 -2.15 10.53
N ILE A 43 17.06 -1.59 11.45
CA ILE A 43 16.61 -1.22 12.80
C ILE A 43 15.51 -0.15 12.73
N VAL A 44 15.75 0.94 11.99
CA VAL A 44 14.79 2.03 11.85
C VAL A 44 13.50 1.54 11.22
N SER A 45 13.58 0.73 10.17
CA SER A 45 12.39 0.16 9.50
C SER A 45 11.60 -0.75 10.44
N ALA A 46 12.28 -1.62 11.19
CA ALA A 46 11.67 -2.51 12.18
C ALA A 46 10.97 -1.74 13.30
N VAL A 47 11.66 -0.77 13.91
CA VAL A 47 11.11 0.06 15.00
C VAL A 47 9.94 0.90 14.49
N LEU A 48 10.10 1.58 13.36
CA LEU A 48 9.07 2.44 12.79
C LEU A 48 7.82 1.63 12.42
N GLY A 49 7.98 0.49 11.75
CA GLY A 49 6.85 -0.36 11.39
C GLY A 49 6.13 -0.93 12.61
N ALA A 50 6.89 -1.44 13.59
CA ALA A 50 6.34 -2.03 14.82
C ALA A 50 5.56 -1.02 15.67
N THR A 51 5.98 0.25 15.64
CA THR A 51 5.38 1.32 16.46
C THR A 51 4.30 2.11 15.74
N ILE A 52 4.15 2.02 14.42
CA ILE A 52 3.18 2.86 13.70
C ILE A 52 1.92 2.09 13.30
N HIS A 53 2.00 0.80 12.97
CA HIS A 53 0.87 0.15 12.31
C HIS A 53 0.66 -1.32 12.74
N PRO A 54 -0.56 -1.72 13.16
CA PRO A 54 -0.84 -3.09 13.62
C PRO A 54 -0.56 -4.16 12.56
N TYR A 55 -0.84 -3.88 11.28
CA TYR A 55 -0.62 -4.85 10.20
C TYR A 55 0.85 -5.14 9.89
N PHE A 56 1.79 -4.37 10.43
CA PHE A 56 3.21 -4.61 10.22
C PHE A 56 3.66 -6.02 10.66
N ALA A 57 2.98 -6.59 11.66
CA ALA A 57 3.18 -7.96 12.11
C ALA A 57 2.97 -9.01 11.01
N VAL A 58 2.19 -8.69 9.97
CA VAL A 58 1.97 -9.56 8.80
C VAL A 58 2.99 -9.28 7.70
N TYR A 59 3.31 -8.00 7.45
CA TYR A 59 4.23 -7.61 6.39
C TYR A 59 5.68 -8.04 6.66
N TRP A 60 6.15 -7.95 7.91
CA TRP A 60 7.54 -8.25 8.23
C TRP A 60 7.89 -9.73 7.96
N PRO A 61 7.15 -10.74 8.45
CA PRO A 61 7.41 -12.14 8.10
C PRO A 61 7.38 -12.40 6.59
N ALA A 62 6.42 -11.78 5.87
CA ALA A 62 6.31 -11.93 4.42
C ALA A 62 7.53 -11.39 3.67
N VAL A 63 7.99 -10.18 4.05
CA VAL A 63 9.19 -9.56 3.49
C VAL A 63 10.44 -10.39 3.80
N CYS A 64 10.55 -10.89 5.03
CA CYS A 64 11.65 -11.77 5.44
C CYS A 64 11.67 -13.06 4.60
N LEU A 65 10.50 -13.68 4.38
CA LEU A 65 10.35 -14.87 3.55
C LEU A 65 10.76 -14.61 2.09
N VAL A 66 10.30 -13.51 1.49
CA VAL A 66 10.68 -13.11 0.12
C VAL A 66 12.19 -12.95 -0.02
N ALA A 67 12.81 -12.22 0.91
CA ALA A 67 14.24 -11.99 0.88
C ALA A 67 15.04 -13.28 1.14
N TYR A 68 14.53 -14.19 1.96
CA TYR A 68 15.14 -15.51 2.17
C TYR A 68 15.06 -16.37 0.90
N VAL A 69 13.91 -16.40 0.23
CA VAL A 69 13.75 -17.09 -1.07
C VAL A 69 14.67 -16.48 -2.12
N HIS A 70 14.82 -15.16 -2.13
CA HIS A 70 15.78 -14.49 -3.02
C HIS A 70 17.22 -14.94 -2.77
N ARG A 71 17.64 -15.02 -1.49
CA ARG A 71 18.96 -15.52 -1.12
C ARG A 71 19.16 -16.96 -1.60
N VAL A 72 18.23 -17.86 -1.26
CA VAL A 72 18.30 -19.27 -1.67
C VAL A 72 18.39 -19.41 -3.19
N ALA A 73 17.60 -18.64 -3.93
CA ALA A 73 17.62 -18.66 -5.39
C ALA A 73 18.91 -18.11 -5.99
N THR A 74 19.61 -17.19 -5.32
CA THR A 74 20.86 -16.58 -5.81
C THR A 74 22.11 -17.33 -5.39
N THR A 75 22.11 -17.96 -4.22
CA THR A 75 23.27 -18.71 -3.69
C THR A 75 23.17 -20.21 -3.93
N GLU A 76 22.08 -20.69 -4.54
CA GLU A 76 21.79 -22.13 -4.75
C GLU A 76 21.84 -22.96 -3.46
N GLU A 77 21.62 -22.32 -2.30
CA GLU A 77 21.57 -23.01 -1.01
C GLU A 77 20.27 -23.81 -0.85
N ALA A 78 20.31 -24.92 -0.12
CA ALA A 78 19.09 -25.64 0.23
C ALA A 78 18.20 -24.83 1.18
N VAL A 79 16.89 -24.86 0.94
CA VAL A 79 15.89 -24.28 1.86
C VAL A 79 15.98 -24.99 3.22
N SER A 80 16.16 -24.22 4.29
CA SER A 80 16.20 -24.76 5.64
C SER A 80 15.49 -23.84 6.65
N LEU A 81 14.69 -24.44 7.54
CA LEU A 81 13.98 -23.69 8.58
C LEU A 81 14.96 -23.00 9.53
N ARG A 82 16.05 -23.68 9.90
CA ARG A 82 17.14 -23.09 10.70
C ARG A 82 17.78 -21.91 9.97
N GLY A 83 17.99 -22.02 8.65
CA GLY A 83 18.50 -20.94 7.82
C GLY A 83 17.57 -19.72 7.84
N LEU A 84 16.27 -19.93 7.71
CA LEU A 84 15.26 -18.87 7.79
C LEU A 84 15.24 -18.17 9.16
N ILE A 85 15.30 -18.93 10.26
CA ILE A 85 15.33 -18.37 11.63
C ILE A 85 16.58 -17.54 11.87
N LEU A 86 17.75 -18.01 11.42
CA LEU A 86 18.99 -17.24 11.55
C LEU A 86 18.98 -16.00 10.64
N PHE A 87 18.41 -16.13 9.44
CA PHE A 87 18.26 -15.04 8.47
C PHE A 87 17.33 -13.93 8.98
N SER A 88 16.26 -14.27 9.71
CA SER A 88 15.31 -13.28 10.24
C SER A 88 15.92 -12.35 11.28
N ARG A 89 17.08 -12.71 11.84
CA ARG A 89 17.76 -12.03 12.95
C ARG A 89 16.91 -11.98 14.21
N PRO A 90 16.94 -13.05 15.03
CA PRO A 90 16.06 -13.20 16.17
C PRO A 90 16.08 -12.02 17.15
N TRP A 91 17.22 -11.36 17.34
CA TRP A 91 17.31 -10.17 18.20
C TRP A 91 16.50 -8.98 17.65
N LEU A 92 16.48 -8.78 16.33
CA LEU A 92 15.75 -7.69 15.69
C LEU A 92 14.25 -8.00 15.72
N VAL A 93 13.88 -9.25 15.48
CA VAL A 93 12.50 -9.74 15.63
C VAL A 93 12.04 -9.58 17.09
N ALA A 94 12.86 -9.94 18.07
CA ALA A 94 12.54 -9.79 19.48
C ALA A 94 12.33 -8.31 19.87
N LEU A 95 13.22 -7.41 19.41
CA LEU A 95 13.07 -5.96 19.60
C LEU A 95 11.74 -5.46 18.99
N GLY A 96 11.49 -5.81 17.74
CA GLY A 96 10.29 -5.40 17.02
C GLY A 96 9.00 -5.95 17.65
N ALA A 97 8.98 -7.24 18.00
CA ALA A 97 7.85 -7.89 18.65
C ALA A 97 7.59 -7.30 20.05
N GLY A 98 8.65 -7.04 20.84
CA GLY A 98 8.52 -6.41 22.15
C GLY A 98 7.89 -5.02 22.06
N LEU A 99 8.40 -4.17 21.16
CA LEU A 99 7.83 -2.84 20.91
C LEU A 99 6.39 -2.91 20.39
N TYR A 100 6.13 -3.81 19.44
CA TYR A 100 4.80 -4.01 18.88
C TYR A 100 3.80 -4.40 19.96
N LEU A 101 4.11 -5.40 20.79
CA LEU A 101 3.22 -5.90 21.84
C LEU A 101 3.00 -4.85 22.94
N LEU A 102 4.07 -4.15 23.36
CA LEU A 102 3.96 -3.06 24.32
C LEU A 102 2.99 -1.98 23.81
N LEU A 103 3.19 -1.54 22.57
CA LEU A 103 2.35 -0.50 21.99
C LEU A 103 0.92 -0.99 21.77
N ALA A 104 0.76 -2.21 21.24
CA ALA A 104 -0.54 -2.84 21.03
C ALA A 104 -1.37 -2.88 22.31
N ALA A 105 -0.76 -3.25 23.44
CA ALA A 105 -1.42 -3.30 24.75
C ALA A 105 -1.91 -1.93 25.23
N ILE A 106 -1.21 -0.84 24.87
CA ILE A 106 -1.59 0.52 25.27
C ILE A 106 -2.48 1.25 24.25
N THR A 107 -2.54 0.79 23.00
CA THR A 107 -3.31 1.44 21.92
C THR A 107 -4.44 0.57 21.39
N TRP A 108 -4.16 -0.33 20.45
CA TRP A 108 -5.16 -0.94 19.56
C TRP A 108 -5.70 -2.30 20.02
N LEU A 109 -5.17 -2.90 21.10
CA LEU A 109 -5.79 -4.07 21.73
C LEU A 109 -6.88 -3.72 22.75
N ARG A 110 -7.11 -2.43 23.04
CA ARG A 110 -8.05 -1.97 24.07
C ARG A 110 -9.54 -2.01 23.66
N GLY A 111 -9.83 -2.41 22.42
CA GLY A 111 -11.20 -2.50 21.90
C GLY A 111 -11.26 -2.10 20.43
N HIS A 112 -12.38 -2.44 19.78
CA HIS A 112 -12.68 -2.01 18.42
C HIS A 112 -13.87 -1.04 18.44
N PRO A 113 -13.91 -0.03 17.57
CA PRO A 113 -15.09 0.81 17.44
C PRO A 113 -16.24 -0.03 16.90
N VAL A 114 -17.41 0.07 17.54
CA VAL A 114 -18.66 -0.49 17.04
C VAL A 114 -19.36 0.61 16.25
N PHE A 115 -19.54 0.39 14.95
CA PHE A 115 -20.31 1.29 14.11
C PHE A 115 -21.79 0.91 14.18
N SER A 116 -22.66 1.91 14.32
CA SER A 116 -24.13 1.72 14.32
C SER A 116 -24.72 1.55 12.92
N TYR A 117 -23.91 1.71 11.87
CA TYR A 117 -24.29 1.60 10.47
C TYR A 117 -23.45 0.52 9.78
N ASP A 118 -24.00 -0.10 8.72
CA ASP A 118 -23.24 -1.02 7.87
C ASP A 118 -22.29 -0.21 6.98
N PRO A 119 -20.96 -0.26 7.23
CA PRO A 119 -20.03 0.48 6.40
C PRO A 119 -19.96 -0.05 4.96
N PHE A 120 -20.43 -1.27 4.71
CA PHE A 120 -20.40 -1.93 3.41
C PHE A 120 -21.76 -1.86 2.69
N GLN A 121 -22.71 -1.03 3.14
CA GLN A 121 -24.05 -0.95 2.55
C GLN A 121 -24.07 -0.71 1.02
N TRP A 122 -23.07 -0.01 0.49
CA TRP A 122 -22.93 0.31 -0.95
C TRP A 122 -22.33 -0.85 -1.77
N LEU A 123 -21.67 -1.84 -1.16
CA LEU A 123 -21.13 -3.01 -1.86
C LEU A 123 -22.24 -3.91 -2.41
N TRP A 124 -23.36 -3.99 -1.69
CA TRP A 124 -24.50 -4.82 -2.04
C TRP A 124 -25.33 -4.25 -3.19
N ALA A 125 -25.31 -2.93 -3.38
CA ALA A 125 -26.15 -2.24 -4.35
C ALA A 125 -25.71 -2.43 -5.82
N VAL A 126 -24.43 -2.73 -6.08
CA VAL A 126 -23.86 -2.62 -7.45
C VAL A 126 -23.06 -3.86 -7.88
N GLY A 127 -23.10 -4.94 -7.10
CA GLY A 127 -22.37 -6.18 -7.39
C GLY A 127 -21.08 -6.30 -6.56
N PRO A 128 -20.96 -7.33 -5.72
CA PRO A 128 -19.98 -7.34 -4.63
C PRO A 128 -18.53 -7.56 -5.09
N LEU A 129 -18.28 -8.18 -6.25
CA LEU A 129 -16.92 -8.54 -6.65
C LEU A 129 -16.21 -7.44 -7.42
N THR A 130 -16.83 -6.93 -8.48
CA THR A 130 -16.23 -5.94 -9.40
C THR A 130 -16.02 -4.59 -8.72
N HIS A 131 -17.04 -4.07 -8.04
CA HIS A 131 -16.93 -2.80 -7.32
C HIS A 131 -16.04 -2.89 -6.10
N PHE A 132 -16.04 -4.03 -5.39
CA PHE A 132 -15.05 -4.27 -4.35
C PHE A 132 -13.68 -4.15 -4.99
N THR A 133 -13.31 -5.02 -5.93
CA THR A 133 -11.96 -5.02 -6.50
C THR A 133 -11.56 -3.66 -7.07
N ASP A 134 -12.44 -2.97 -7.80
CA ASP A 134 -12.13 -1.68 -8.43
C ASP A 134 -12.01 -0.53 -7.43
N TYR A 135 -12.84 -0.50 -6.39
CA TYR A 135 -12.74 0.54 -5.36
C TYR A 135 -11.62 0.26 -4.37
N SER A 136 -11.34 -1.02 -4.14
CA SER A 136 -10.35 -1.49 -3.20
C SER A 136 -8.99 -1.70 -3.88
N HIS A 137 -8.81 -2.83 -4.55
CA HIS A 137 -7.51 -3.33 -4.94
C HIS A 137 -6.96 -2.73 -6.25
N THR A 138 -7.82 -2.28 -7.17
CA THR A 138 -7.42 -1.89 -8.54
C THR A 138 -7.75 -0.45 -8.89
N GLN A 139 -8.11 0.40 -7.92
CA GLN A 139 -8.45 1.81 -8.17
C GLN A 139 -7.34 2.57 -8.91
N PHE A 140 -6.07 2.23 -8.65
CA PHE A 140 -4.92 2.84 -9.32
C PHE A 140 -4.76 2.43 -10.79
N LEU A 141 -5.41 1.33 -11.19
CA LEU A 141 -5.41 0.84 -12.56
C LEU A 141 -6.55 1.44 -13.38
N ASP A 142 -7.50 2.15 -12.76
CA ASP A 142 -8.55 2.91 -13.47
C ASP A 142 -9.27 2.04 -14.52
N GLY A 143 -9.70 0.83 -14.11
CA GLY A 143 -10.35 -0.16 -14.98
C GLY A 143 -9.42 -0.93 -15.93
N ARG A 144 -8.09 -0.69 -15.91
CA ARG A 144 -7.13 -1.32 -16.84
C ARG A 144 -6.42 -2.54 -16.26
N TYR A 145 -6.96 -3.15 -15.21
CA TYR A 145 -6.33 -4.27 -14.52
C TYR A 145 -6.12 -5.49 -15.42
N LEU A 146 -7.01 -5.74 -16.39
CA LEU A 146 -6.83 -6.81 -17.38
C LEU A 146 -5.61 -6.56 -18.27
N LYS A 147 -5.36 -5.31 -18.69
CA LYS A 147 -4.18 -4.96 -19.50
C LYS A 147 -2.90 -5.11 -18.69
N ALA A 148 -2.91 -4.67 -17.43
CA ALA A 148 -1.77 -4.84 -16.53
C ALA A 148 -1.48 -6.32 -16.27
N ALA A 149 -2.51 -7.12 -15.99
CA ALA A 149 -2.41 -8.56 -15.77
C ALA A 149 -1.89 -9.28 -17.02
N ALA A 150 -2.45 -8.99 -18.20
CA ALA A 150 -1.99 -9.54 -19.46
C ALA A 150 -0.52 -9.19 -19.74
N PHE A 151 -0.13 -7.93 -19.47
CA PHE A 151 1.24 -7.47 -19.66
C PHE A 151 2.23 -8.18 -18.72
N THR A 152 1.90 -8.31 -17.43
CA THR A 152 2.68 -9.09 -16.48
C THR A 152 2.75 -10.57 -16.89
N LEU A 153 1.63 -11.15 -17.32
CA LEU A 153 1.57 -12.54 -17.76
C LEU A 153 2.46 -12.78 -18.98
N ILE A 154 2.49 -11.86 -19.95
CA ILE A 154 3.39 -11.93 -21.11
C ILE A 154 4.85 -11.89 -20.66
N ALA A 155 5.21 -11.04 -19.69
CA ALA A 155 6.57 -10.97 -19.16
C ALA A 155 6.99 -12.30 -18.53
N VAL A 156 6.12 -12.87 -17.70
CA VAL A 156 6.35 -14.16 -17.02
C VAL A 156 6.40 -15.29 -18.04
N ALA A 157 5.41 -15.39 -18.94
CA ALA A 157 5.37 -16.41 -19.98
C ALA A 157 6.59 -16.32 -20.91
N GLY A 158 6.96 -15.11 -21.33
CA GLY A 158 8.14 -14.86 -22.15
C GLY A 158 9.45 -15.26 -21.47
N ALA A 159 9.51 -15.18 -20.13
CA ALA A 159 10.66 -15.67 -19.38
C ALA A 159 10.62 -17.19 -19.13
N LEU A 160 9.44 -17.80 -19.00
CA LEU A 160 9.27 -19.24 -18.81
C LEU A 160 9.45 -20.06 -20.11
N LEU A 161 9.10 -19.48 -21.25
CA LEU A 161 9.25 -20.09 -22.58
C LEU A 161 10.69 -20.04 -23.11
N LEU A 162 11.63 -19.58 -22.30
CA LEU A 162 13.04 -19.49 -22.68
C LEU A 162 13.68 -20.87 -22.89
N PRO A 163 14.73 -20.96 -23.75
CA PRO A 163 15.48 -22.18 -23.97
C PRO A 163 15.95 -22.82 -22.65
N ILE A 164 15.98 -24.15 -22.60
CA ILE A 164 16.36 -24.95 -21.40
C ILE A 164 17.70 -24.49 -20.79
N ARG A 165 18.64 -24.05 -21.64
CA ARG A 165 19.95 -23.52 -21.23
C ARG A 165 19.87 -22.26 -20.33
N LEU A 166 18.75 -21.55 -20.34
CA LEU A 166 18.51 -20.36 -19.53
C LEU A 166 17.59 -20.62 -18.32
N ARG A 167 17.11 -21.85 -18.11
CA ARG A 167 16.21 -22.20 -16.99
C ARG A 167 16.84 -21.97 -15.62
N GLY A 168 18.16 -22.08 -15.49
CA GLY A 168 18.85 -21.73 -14.24
C GLY A 168 18.64 -20.27 -13.83
N ALA A 169 18.43 -19.36 -14.80
CA ALA A 169 18.16 -17.96 -14.52
C ALA A 169 16.70 -17.66 -14.12
N VAL A 170 15.78 -18.60 -14.35
CA VAL A 170 14.35 -18.44 -14.02
C VAL A 170 14.13 -18.42 -12.50
N GLY A 171 15.02 -19.03 -11.72
CA GLY A 171 14.97 -18.97 -10.25
C GLY A 171 15.00 -17.54 -9.70
N ALA A 172 15.63 -16.60 -10.42
CA ALA A 172 15.66 -15.19 -10.05
C ALA A 172 14.25 -14.53 -10.05
N LEU A 173 13.30 -15.09 -10.79
CA LEU A 173 11.92 -14.59 -10.86
C LEU A 173 11.07 -15.02 -9.66
N CYS A 174 11.51 -16.02 -8.88
CA CYS A 174 10.73 -16.55 -7.76
C CYS A 174 10.46 -15.49 -6.69
N ALA A 175 11.49 -14.72 -6.32
CA ALA A 175 11.35 -13.69 -5.29
C ALA A 175 10.37 -12.56 -5.66
N PRO A 176 10.48 -11.90 -6.84
CA PRO A 176 9.51 -10.86 -7.21
C PRO A 176 8.10 -11.42 -7.43
N ILE A 177 7.94 -12.62 -7.98
CA ILE A 177 6.62 -13.27 -8.10
C ILE A 177 6.03 -13.53 -6.72
N LEU A 178 6.81 -14.10 -5.80
CA LEU A 178 6.37 -14.36 -4.42
C LEU A 178 6.00 -13.05 -3.71
N LEU A 179 6.77 -11.98 -3.90
CA LEU A 179 6.46 -10.66 -3.35
C LEU A 179 5.11 -10.14 -3.85
N MET A 180 4.83 -10.27 -5.16
CA MET A 180 3.56 -9.86 -5.74
C MET A 180 2.40 -10.71 -5.18
N LEU A 181 2.55 -12.02 -5.13
CA LEU A 181 1.53 -12.95 -4.62
C LEU A 181 1.25 -12.72 -3.14
N LEU A 182 2.28 -12.58 -2.30
CA LEU A 182 2.11 -12.27 -0.88
C LEU A 182 1.49 -10.88 -0.68
N SER A 183 1.84 -9.89 -1.50
CA SER A 183 1.22 -8.56 -1.42
C SER A 183 -0.28 -8.63 -1.69
N ILE A 184 -0.70 -9.37 -2.73
CA ILE A 184 -2.12 -9.62 -3.02
C ILE A 184 -2.76 -10.41 -1.88
N GLY A 185 -2.14 -11.50 -1.43
CA GLY A 185 -2.66 -12.35 -0.36
C GLY A 185 -2.87 -11.61 0.96
N ILE A 186 -1.91 -10.78 1.37
CA ILE A 186 -2.02 -9.91 2.55
C ILE A 186 -3.14 -8.88 2.36
N SER A 187 -3.25 -8.28 1.17
CA SER A 187 -4.31 -7.32 0.87
C SER A 187 -5.69 -7.95 1.00
N LEU A 188 -5.88 -9.14 0.43
CA LEU A 188 -7.13 -9.89 0.52
C LEU A 188 -7.44 -10.32 1.96
N LEU A 189 -6.44 -10.81 2.69
CA LEU A 189 -6.58 -11.21 4.10
C LEU A 189 -7.01 -10.02 4.97
N LEU A 190 -6.32 -8.90 4.87
CA LEU A 190 -6.65 -7.70 5.65
C LEU A 190 -8.03 -7.17 5.26
N SER A 191 -8.39 -7.22 3.98
CA SER A 191 -9.71 -6.82 3.50
C SER A 191 -10.81 -7.72 4.06
N TRP A 192 -10.58 -9.03 4.09
CA TRP A 192 -11.48 -10.00 4.70
C TRP A 192 -11.66 -9.76 6.20
N ILE A 193 -10.56 -9.54 6.94
CA ILE A 193 -10.60 -9.22 8.38
C ILE A 193 -11.41 -7.94 8.60
N SER A 194 -11.16 -6.91 7.79
CA SER A 194 -11.85 -5.62 7.84
C SER A 194 -13.36 -5.76 7.59
N TYR A 195 -13.71 -6.56 6.58
CA TYR A 195 -15.09 -6.91 6.27
C TYR A 195 -15.77 -7.63 7.44
N ARG A 196 -15.13 -8.66 7.99
CA ARG A 196 -15.67 -9.44 9.13
C ARG A 196 -15.78 -8.63 10.42
N ALA A 197 -14.93 -7.62 10.59
CA ALA A 197 -14.95 -6.73 11.75
C ALA A 197 -15.88 -5.52 11.59
N ASN A 198 -16.65 -5.42 10.50
CA ASN A 198 -17.46 -4.23 10.17
C ASN A 198 -16.64 -2.93 10.25
N TYR A 199 -15.39 -2.96 9.79
CA TYR A 199 -14.45 -1.86 9.94
C TYR A 199 -14.17 -1.18 8.60
N TRP A 200 -14.49 0.10 8.48
CA TRP A 200 -14.45 0.84 7.22
C TRP A 200 -13.11 1.52 6.93
N ILE A 201 -12.06 0.77 6.55
CA ILE A 201 -10.79 1.38 6.08
C ILE A 201 -10.22 0.67 4.83
N LEU A 202 -11.03 -0.08 4.07
CA LEU A 202 -10.56 -0.91 2.96
C LEU A 202 -9.46 -0.24 2.09
N PRO A 203 -9.67 0.92 1.42
CA PRO A 203 -8.66 1.58 0.57
C PRO A 203 -7.28 1.80 1.19
N ARG A 204 -7.23 1.92 2.52
CA ARG A 204 -6.06 2.46 3.24
C ARG A 204 -5.26 1.37 3.94
N GLN A 205 -5.80 0.16 4.14
CA GLN A 205 -5.14 -0.89 4.91
C GLN A 205 -4.08 -1.66 4.11
N TRP A 206 -4.13 -1.63 2.78
CA TRP A 206 -3.18 -2.33 1.90
C TRP A 206 -2.16 -1.41 1.22
N VAL A 207 -1.96 -0.17 1.68
CA VAL A 207 -0.94 0.73 1.11
C VAL A 207 0.45 0.07 1.13
N GLY A 208 0.74 -0.71 2.18
CA GLY A 208 1.92 -1.58 2.24
C GLY A 208 1.97 -2.58 1.09
N SER A 209 0.90 -3.35 0.86
CA SER A 209 0.80 -4.29 -0.26
C SER A 209 0.91 -3.61 -1.62
N VAL A 210 0.33 -2.43 -1.84
CA VAL A 210 0.47 -1.70 -3.10
C VAL A 210 1.93 -1.30 -3.33
N ALA A 211 2.62 -0.84 -2.30
CA ALA A 211 4.04 -0.50 -2.39
C ALA A 211 4.89 -1.75 -2.70
N LEU A 212 4.70 -2.83 -1.95
CA LEU A 212 5.43 -4.08 -2.15
C LEU A 212 5.13 -4.73 -3.51
N PHE A 213 3.87 -4.69 -3.96
CA PHE A 213 3.48 -5.16 -5.29
C PHE A 213 4.15 -4.34 -6.39
N ALA A 214 4.17 -3.01 -6.27
CA ALA A 214 4.86 -2.14 -7.22
C ALA A 214 6.36 -2.44 -7.28
N VAL A 215 7.01 -2.65 -6.13
CA VAL A 215 8.41 -3.09 -6.06
C VAL A 215 8.58 -4.47 -6.71
N GLY A 216 7.67 -5.41 -6.46
CA GLY A 216 7.67 -6.74 -7.07
C GLY A 216 7.56 -6.69 -8.60
N VAL A 217 6.71 -5.82 -9.15
CA VAL A 217 6.60 -5.61 -10.60
C VAL A 217 7.91 -5.06 -11.18
N VAL A 218 8.46 -3.99 -10.59
CA VAL A 218 9.72 -3.39 -11.06
C VAL A 218 10.86 -4.41 -10.99
N TRP A 219 10.93 -5.17 -9.90
CA TRP A 219 11.93 -6.21 -9.70
C TRP A 219 11.76 -7.36 -10.70
N LEU A 220 10.53 -7.82 -10.95
CA LEU A 220 10.24 -8.84 -11.97
C LEU A 220 10.74 -8.41 -13.35
N TRP A 221 10.45 -7.18 -13.75
CA TRP A 221 10.88 -6.65 -15.05
C TRP A 221 12.40 -6.48 -15.14
N ALA A 222 13.04 -6.08 -14.04
CA ALA A 222 14.49 -5.99 -13.99
C ALA A 222 15.16 -7.37 -14.17
N GLU A 223 14.65 -8.40 -13.48
CA GLU A 223 15.18 -9.77 -13.64
C GLU A 223 14.85 -10.33 -15.03
N ALA A 224 13.63 -10.15 -15.54
CA ALA A 224 13.26 -10.57 -16.89
C ALA A 224 14.15 -9.91 -17.95
N ALA A 225 14.44 -8.61 -17.83
CA ALA A 225 15.34 -7.89 -18.73
C ALA A 225 16.78 -8.45 -18.69
N LYS A 226 17.32 -8.75 -17.49
CA LYS A 226 18.63 -9.41 -17.35
C LYS A 226 18.67 -10.79 -18.02
N ILE A 227 17.55 -11.51 -18.01
CA ILE A 227 17.47 -12.81 -18.67
C ILE A 227 17.39 -12.63 -20.19
N TRP A 228 16.55 -11.71 -20.69
CA TRP A 228 16.41 -11.43 -22.12
C TRP A 228 17.66 -10.81 -22.74
N SER A 229 18.45 -10.04 -21.99
CA SER A 229 19.71 -9.48 -22.48
C SER A 229 20.73 -10.57 -22.86
N ARG A 230 20.62 -11.77 -22.28
CA ARG A 230 21.42 -12.95 -22.68
C ARG A 230 21.02 -13.51 -24.05
N LEU A 231 19.80 -13.25 -24.50
CA LEU A 231 19.34 -13.60 -25.85
C LEU A 231 19.68 -12.50 -26.85
N SER A 232 19.30 -11.27 -26.54
CA SER A 232 19.61 -10.09 -27.35
C SER A 232 19.54 -8.82 -26.50
N PRO A 233 20.57 -7.96 -26.54
CA PRO A 233 20.54 -6.68 -25.83
C PRO A 233 19.41 -5.77 -26.34
N LEU A 234 19.02 -5.90 -27.62
CA LEU A 234 17.91 -5.15 -28.19
C LEU A 234 16.58 -5.54 -27.53
N LEU A 235 16.33 -6.83 -27.30
CA LEU A 235 15.11 -7.29 -26.62
C LEU A 235 15.00 -6.72 -25.20
N SER A 236 16.11 -6.71 -24.46
CA SER A 236 16.16 -6.11 -23.12
C SER A 236 15.87 -4.60 -23.16
N LEU A 237 16.44 -3.88 -24.13
CA LEU A 237 16.21 -2.44 -24.29
C LEU A 237 14.75 -2.16 -24.66
N THR A 238 14.18 -2.93 -25.58
CA THR A 238 12.77 -2.81 -25.98
C THR A 238 11.84 -3.10 -24.81
N ALA A 239 12.09 -4.18 -24.03
CA ALA A 239 11.31 -4.50 -22.85
C ALA A 239 11.37 -3.39 -21.79
N ALA A 240 12.57 -2.86 -21.52
CA ALA A 240 12.76 -1.74 -20.60
C ALA A 240 12.04 -0.48 -21.09
N ALA A 241 12.15 -0.14 -22.37
CA ALA A 241 11.47 1.00 -22.98
C ALA A 241 9.94 0.88 -22.88
N ILE A 242 9.38 -0.32 -23.13
CA ILE A 242 7.95 -0.58 -22.98
C ILE A 242 7.52 -0.44 -21.52
N ALA A 243 8.25 -1.05 -20.58
CA ALA A 243 7.94 -0.96 -19.15
C ALA A 243 7.97 0.50 -18.65
N VAL A 244 9.02 1.26 -19.01
CA VAL A 244 9.13 2.69 -18.70
C VAL A 244 7.97 3.47 -19.32
N SER A 245 7.68 3.26 -20.60
CA SER A 245 6.60 3.96 -21.29
C SER A 245 5.22 3.70 -20.68
N LEU A 246 4.96 2.47 -20.24
CA LEU A 246 3.71 2.11 -19.57
C LEU A 246 3.59 2.76 -18.19
N VAL A 247 4.64 2.68 -17.37
CA VAL A 247 4.66 3.29 -16.04
C VAL A 247 4.54 4.81 -16.12
N PHE A 248 5.37 5.46 -16.95
CA PHE A 248 5.32 6.91 -17.14
C PHE A 248 4.02 7.35 -17.82
N GLY A 249 3.55 6.61 -18.83
CA GLY A 249 2.30 6.90 -19.53
C GLY A 249 1.11 6.85 -18.58
N GLN A 250 1.03 5.84 -17.71
CA GLN A 250 -0.03 5.73 -16.72
C GLN A 250 0.10 6.81 -15.63
N ALA A 251 1.30 7.04 -15.10
CA ALA A 251 1.53 8.09 -14.10
C ALA A 251 1.16 9.47 -14.65
N PHE A 252 1.55 9.77 -15.89
CA PHE A 252 1.23 11.02 -16.57
C PHE A 252 -0.28 11.19 -16.79
N GLN A 253 -0.97 10.15 -17.27
CA GLN A 253 -2.42 10.22 -17.46
C GLN A 253 -3.18 10.43 -16.14
N ILE A 254 -2.81 9.70 -15.09
CA ILE A 254 -3.40 9.88 -13.75
C ILE A 254 -3.14 11.30 -13.25
N HIS A 255 -1.90 11.79 -13.37
CA HIS A 255 -1.55 13.14 -12.96
C HIS A 255 -2.38 14.18 -13.72
N ARG A 256 -2.48 14.06 -15.04
CA ARG A 256 -3.27 14.97 -15.89
C ARG A 256 -4.74 14.99 -15.49
N LEU A 257 -5.36 13.82 -15.31
CA LEU A 257 -6.77 13.71 -14.91
C LEU A 257 -7.01 14.32 -13.52
N ARG A 258 -6.14 14.05 -12.55
CA ARG A 258 -6.26 14.61 -11.19
C ARG A 258 -6.04 16.11 -11.13
N VAL A 259 -5.07 16.64 -11.90
CA VAL A 259 -4.88 18.09 -12.00
C VAL A 259 -6.09 18.75 -12.67
N ALA A 260 -6.65 18.14 -13.71
CA ALA A 260 -7.87 18.65 -14.34
C ALA A 260 -9.07 18.64 -13.38
N GLU A 261 -9.26 17.54 -12.63
CA GLU A 261 -10.29 17.42 -11.60
C GLU A 261 -10.12 18.46 -10.49
N LEU A 262 -8.89 18.65 -9.99
CA LEU A 262 -8.58 19.67 -8.98
C LEU A 262 -8.84 21.08 -9.51
N ARG A 263 -8.46 21.38 -10.75
CA ARG A 263 -8.75 22.68 -11.38
C ARG A 263 -10.25 22.90 -11.53
N ALA A 264 -11.00 21.88 -11.95
CA ALA A 264 -12.44 21.96 -12.06
C ALA A 264 -13.09 22.23 -10.69
N ARG A 265 -12.67 21.51 -9.65
CA ARG A 265 -13.14 21.75 -8.27
C ARG A 265 -12.80 23.15 -7.79
N LEU A 266 -11.57 23.64 -8.00
CA LEU A 266 -11.18 25.00 -7.61
C LEU A 266 -11.94 26.09 -8.38
N ALA A 267 -12.44 25.77 -9.57
CA ALA A 267 -13.28 26.67 -10.37
C ALA A 267 -14.76 26.63 -9.96
N GLU A 268 -15.19 25.71 -9.09
CA GLU A 268 -16.56 25.67 -8.60
C GLU A 268 -16.84 26.87 -7.67
N PRO A 269 -17.88 27.68 -7.94
CA PRO A 269 -18.23 28.85 -7.12
C PRO A 269 -18.52 28.52 -5.65
N SER A 270 -18.91 27.27 -5.35
CA SER A 270 -19.20 26.78 -3.99
C SER A 270 -17.99 26.85 -3.06
N LEU A 271 -16.76 26.64 -3.57
CA LEU A 271 -15.52 26.76 -2.81
C LEU A 271 -15.13 28.22 -2.57
N ALA A 272 -15.37 29.11 -3.54
CA ALA A 272 -15.16 30.54 -3.39
C ALA A 272 -16.16 31.20 -2.43
N LEU A 273 -17.42 30.75 -2.43
CA LEU A 273 -18.46 31.17 -1.48
C LEU A 273 -18.18 30.67 -0.06
N SER A 274 -17.55 29.50 0.10
CA SER A 274 -17.21 28.94 1.41
C SER A 274 -16.23 29.80 2.22
N ALA A 275 -15.37 30.58 1.57
CA ALA A 275 -14.40 31.46 2.26
C ALA A 275 -14.98 32.81 2.71
N SER A 276 -16.21 33.16 2.32
CA SER A 276 -16.79 34.49 2.57
C SER A 276 -17.18 34.75 4.03
N ASP A 277 -17.40 33.70 4.80
CA ASP A 277 -17.66 33.77 6.23
C ASP A 277 -16.73 32.79 6.94
N CYS A 278 -15.80 33.29 7.75
CA CYS A 278 -14.87 32.45 8.53
C CYS A 278 -15.19 32.46 10.02
N THR A 279 -16.41 32.84 10.40
CA THR A 279 -16.86 32.77 11.79
C THR A 279 -16.90 31.29 12.25
N PRO A 280 -16.25 30.96 13.39
CA PRO A 280 -16.25 29.59 13.89
C PRO A 280 -17.66 29.12 14.21
N VAL A 281 -18.14 28.11 13.48
CA VAL A 281 -19.42 27.48 13.79
C VAL A 281 -19.27 26.65 15.05
N THR A 282 -20.13 26.90 16.04
CA THR A 282 -20.13 26.22 17.35
C THR A 282 -21.15 25.10 17.42
N ARG A 283 -22.23 25.17 16.63
CA ARG A 283 -23.30 24.16 16.59
C ARG A 283 -23.87 24.04 15.18
N LEU A 284 -24.12 22.81 14.75
CA LEU A 284 -24.87 22.48 13.54
C LEU A 284 -26.20 21.88 14.00
N ASP A 285 -27.32 22.46 13.59
CA ASP A 285 -28.62 21.85 13.84
C ASP A 285 -28.81 20.69 12.85
N THR A 286 -28.89 19.48 13.39
CA THR A 286 -28.98 18.23 12.62
C THR A 286 -30.28 17.48 12.90
N SER A 287 -31.19 18.10 13.67
CA SER A 287 -32.44 17.48 14.15
C SER A 287 -33.39 17.10 13.02
N ALA A 288 -33.42 17.89 11.94
CA ALA A 288 -34.25 17.66 10.76
C ALA A 288 -33.51 16.99 9.58
N MET A 289 -32.23 16.64 9.75
CA MET A 289 -31.40 16.11 8.66
C MET A 289 -31.41 14.59 8.64
N THR A 290 -31.50 13.99 7.45
CA THR A 290 -31.14 12.58 7.26
C THR A 290 -29.65 12.36 7.55
N ASN A 291 -29.22 11.11 7.72
CA ASN A 291 -27.81 10.79 7.96
C ASN A 291 -26.89 11.27 6.82
N ASP A 292 -27.35 11.17 5.58
CA ASP A 292 -26.59 11.62 4.41
C ASP A 292 -26.47 13.14 4.37
N GLN A 293 -27.58 13.85 4.56
CA GLN A 293 -27.60 15.31 4.66
C GLN A 293 -26.71 15.83 5.81
N ARG A 294 -26.73 15.12 6.93
CA ARG A 294 -25.86 15.42 8.08
C ARG A 294 -24.39 15.26 7.71
N ASN A 295 -24.02 14.15 7.08
CA ASN A 295 -22.65 13.91 6.62
C ASN A 295 -22.19 14.98 5.63
N ASP A 296 -23.01 15.30 4.63
CA ASP A 296 -22.71 16.31 3.63
C ASP A 296 -22.52 17.70 4.26
N ALA A 297 -23.37 18.06 5.23
CA ALA A 297 -23.24 19.31 5.97
C ALA A 297 -21.93 19.37 6.76
N PHE A 298 -21.53 18.28 7.44
CA PHE A 298 -20.24 18.22 8.12
C PHE A 298 -19.04 18.27 7.16
N VAL A 299 -19.13 17.64 5.99
CA VAL A 299 -18.09 17.70 4.95
C VAL A 299 -17.94 19.12 4.41
N ALA A 300 -19.05 19.80 4.10
CA ALA A 300 -19.04 21.19 3.66
C ALA A 300 -18.42 22.11 4.71
N LEU A 301 -18.79 21.93 5.98
CA LEU A 301 -18.25 22.69 7.11
C LEU A 301 -16.75 22.44 7.29
N ALA A 302 -16.28 21.20 7.12
CA ALA A 302 -14.87 20.84 7.21
C ALA A 302 -14.05 21.51 6.10
N ASN A 303 -14.54 21.46 4.86
CA ASN A 303 -13.90 22.15 3.73
C ASN A 303 -13.82 23.66 3.97
N ARG A 304 -14.88 24.25 4.52
CA ARG A 304 -14.90 25.67 4.90
C ARG A 304 -13.90 26.01 6.00
N ASN A 305 -13.82 25.21 7.07
CA ASN A 305 -12.83 25.42 8.13
C ASN A 305 -11.39 25.31 7.60
N VAL A 306 -11.12 24.36 6.71
CA VAL A 306 -9.81 24.23 6.04
C VAL A 306 -9.52 25.46 5.17
N ALA A 307 -10.48 25.94 4.39
CA ALA A 307 -10.32 27.13 3.54
C ALA A 307 -10.04 28.40 4.37
N CYS A 308 -10.71 28.56 5.51
CA CYS A 308 -10.47 29.65 6.45
C CYS A 308 -9.13 29.55 7.21
N GLY A 309 -8.54 28.35 7.27
CA GLY A 309 -7.34 28.08 8.06
C GLY A 309 -7.55 28.23 9.57
N GLY A 310 -6.45 28.17 10.32
CA GLY A 310 -6.47 28.36 11.77
C GLY A 310 -6.90 27.11 12.55
N ARG A 311 -7.59 27.32 13.69
CA ARG A 311 -7.98 26.22 14.60
C ARG A 311 -9.19 25.45 14.07
N VAL A 312 -9.24 24.16 14.38
CA VAL A 312 -10.40 23.31 14.10
C VAL A 312 -11.63 23.82 14.85
N TRP A 313 -12.75 23.99 14.16
CA TRP A 313 -13.97 24.54 14.76
C TRP A 313 -14.60 23.62 15.82
N PRO A 314 -15.16 24.16 16.92
CA PRO A 314 -15.69 23.34 18.03
C PRO A 314 -16.82 22.38 17.64
N VAL A 315 -17.63 22.75 16.64
CA VAL A 315 -18.76 21.97 16.12
C VAL A 315 -18.40 20.54 15.70
N PHE A 316 -17.17 20.28 15.24
CA PHE A 316 -16.75 18.93 14.83
C PHE A 316 -16.69 17.93 15.99
N ARG A 317 -16.69 18.39 17.25
CA ARG A 317 -16.83 17.51 18.42
C ARG A 317 -18.18 16.80 18.43
N ALA A 318 -19.23 17.42 17.88
CA ALA A 318 -20.57 16.85 17.84
C ALA A 318 -20.68 15.70 16.83
N TYR A 319 -19.82 15.65 15.81
CA TYR A 319 -19.83 14.59 14.80
C TYR A 319 -19.55 13.20 15.39
N TYR A 320 -18.67 13.14 16.40
CA TYR A 320 -18.23 11.88 17.01
C TYR A 320 -18.99 11.51 18.29
N ARG A 321 -19.96 12.32 18.71
CA ARG A 321 -20.80 12.00 19.86
C ARG A 321 -22.03 11.25 19.35
N PRO A 322 -22.33 10.05 19.88
CA PRO A 322 -23.62 9.44 19.63
C PRO A 322 -24.70 10.41 20.15
N GLY A 323 -25.67 10.70 19.28
CA GLY A 323 -26.88 11.42 19.64
C GLY A 323 -27.81 10.56 20.48
#